data_AF-A0A6J5Z2Q2-F1
#
_entry.id   AF-A0A6J5Z2Q2-F1
#
_cell.length_a   1.000
_cell.length_b   1.000
_cell.length_c   1.000
_cell.angle_alpha   90.00
_cell.angle_beta   90.00
_cell.angle_gamma   90.00
#
_symmetry.space_group_name_H-M   'P 1'
#
loop_
_entity.id
_entity.type
_entity.pdbx_description
1 polymer ?
#
loop_
_entity_poly.entity_id
_entity_poly.type
_entity_poly.pdbx_seq_one_letter_code
_entity_poly.pdbx_strand_id
1 'polypeptide(L)'
;MAVRKPQPLTGLAEKIRAFTSQYKVENDPYLNGLLEAIDSKKNLHVWAELDPLDYLPHPEGKSGFAKARMVRVLTVIRNVLVFAPVALTWAAVSAATTGFSKYIAENGADVVNFLDFWQNGYEILAEEWRIGNVARLDFLIVMIVIALTLYVSQAGHTVDALREAEEDEIDRQRIALALEIHAQLHDKKKITAVNLNASLAGAISRLVSATHNLEDASKVMEKASRKLPKAQTSSSSSFLDSFTFSETFDEPKPRRSRRA
;
A
#
# COMPACT_ATOMS: atom_id res chain seq x y z
N MET A 1 -26.11 -18.62 1.75
CA MET A 1 -25.74 -17.49 2.63
C MET A 1 -26.57 -17.59 3.90
N ALA A 2 -25.94 -17.87 5.04
CA ALA A 2 -26.65 -17.94 6.31
C ALA A 2 -27.02 -16.51 6.77
N VAL A 3 -28.31 -16.26 7.00
CA VAL A 3 -28.81 -15.01 7.60
C VAL A 3 -28.26 -14.95 9.03
N ARG A 4 -27.28 -14.06 9.27
CA ARG A 4 -26.77 -13.81 10.63
C ARG A 4 -27.92 -13.21 11.45
N LYS A 5 -28.34 -13.93 12.50
CA LYS A 5 -29.31 -13.41 13.48
C LYS A 5 -28.79 -12.08 14.05
N PRO A 6 -29.65 -11.07 14.29
CA PRO A 6 -29.23 -9.81 14.88
C PRO A 6 -28.58 -10.09 16.24
N GLN A 7 -27.30 -9.78 16.38
CA GLN A 7 -26.62 -9.82 17.67
C GLN A 7 -27.21 -8.74 18.57
N PRO A 8 -27.28 -8.94 19.89
CA PRO A 8 -27.81 -7.93 20.79
C PRO A 8 -26.93 -6.66 20.70
N LEU A 9 -27.56 -5.48 20.77
CA LEU A 9 -26.89 -4.17 20.70
C LEU A 9 -25.73 -4.04 21.72
N THR A 10 -25.79 -4.78 22.84
CA THR A 10 -24.70 -4.90 23.82
C THR A 10 -23.41 -5.48 23.21
N GLY A 11 -23.52 -6.45 22.30
CA GLY A 11 -22.35 -7.01 21.61
C GLY A 11 -21.68 -6.03 20.64
N LEU A 12 -22.45 -5.11 20.06
CA LEU A 12 -21.89 -4.03 19.24
C LEU A 12 -21.14 -3.00 20.10
N ALA A 13 -21.72 -2.60 21.25
CA ALA A 13 -21.07 -1.68 22.17
C ALA A 13 -19.72 -2.23 22.67
N GLU A 14 -19.64 -3.52 23.00
CA GLU A 14 -18.39 -4.18 23.39
C GLU A 14 -17.34 -4.14 22.27
N LYS A 15 -17.73 -4.42 21.03
CA LYS A 15 -16.81 -4.36 19.87
C LYS A 15 -16.32 -2.95 19.58
N ILE A 16 -17.19 -1.95 19.68
CA ILE A 16 -16.79 -0.54 19.53
C ILE A 16 -15.80 -0.16 20.64
N ARG A 17 -16.04 -0.55 21.90
CA ARG A 17 -15.12 -0.29 23.02
C ARG A 17 -13.78 -1.02 22.87
N ALA A 18 -13.80 -2.25 22.35
CA ALA A 18 -12.57 -2.98 22.05
C ALA A 18 -11.75 -2.28 20.96
N PHE A 19 -12.41 -1.83 19.89
CA PHE A 19 -11.77 -1.09 18.80
C PHE A 19 -11.18 0.25 19.28
N THR A 20 -11.94 1.03 20.07
CA THR A 20 -11.45 2.33 20.58
C THR A 20 -10.22 2.17 21.46
N SER A 21 -10.20 1.16 22.34
CA SER A 21 -9.08 0.89 23.23
C SER A 21 -7.85 0.35 22.48
N GLN A 22 -8.04 -0.56 21.52
CA GLN A 22 -6.96 -1.15 20.72
C GLN A 22 -6.22 -0.07 19.93
N TYR A 23 -6.96 0.85 19.32
CA TYR A 23 -6.42 1.87 18.43
C TYR A 23 -6.22 3.25 19.07
N LYS A 24 -6.53 3.40 20.36
CA LYS A 24 -6.43 4.66 21.12
C LYS A 24 -7.24 5.81 20.49
N VAL A 25 -8.44 5.49 20.02
CA VAL A 25 -9.39 6.45 19.43
C VAL A 25 -10.58 6.69 20.37
N GLU A 26 -10.36 6.64 21.69
CA GLU A 26 -11.42 6.79 22.69
C GLU A 26 -12.05 8.19 22.70
N ASN A 27 -11.37 9.19 22.15
CA ASN A 27 -11.86 10.57 22.09
C ASN A 27 -12.64 10.89 20.82
N ASP A 28 -12.89 9.90 19.96
CA ASP A 28 -13.61 10.11 18.71
C ASP A 28 -15.10 10.50 18.96
N PRO A 29 -15.58 11.65 18.44
CA PRO A 29 -16.94 12.11 18.69
C PRO A 29 -18.03 11.18 18.13
N TYR A 30 -17.77 10.55 16.98
CA TYR A 30 -18.72 9.65 16.35
C TYR A 30 -18.88 8.36 17.16
N LEU A 31 -17.77 7.73 17.54
CA LEU A 31 -17.78 6.50 18.34
C LEU A 31 -18.39 6.72 19.74
N ASN A 32 -18.08 7.84 20.39
CA ASN A 32 -18.65 8.16 21.71
C ASN A 32 -20.14 8.43 21.65
N GLY A 33 -20.61 9.22 20.67
CA GLY A 33 -22.04 9.48 20.52
C GLY A 33 -22.82 8.23 20.11
N LEU A 34 -22.22 7.35 19.30
CA LEU A 34 -22.82 6.06 18.95
C LEU A 34 -22.92 5.13 20.17
N LEU A 35 -21.88 5.05 20.99
CA LEU A 35 -21.90 4.30 22.26
C LEU A 35 -22.99 4.82 23.20
N GLU A 36 -23.09 6.14 23.38
CA GLU A 36 -24.13 6.76 24.21
C GLU A 36 -25.53 6.45 23.68
N ALA A 37 -25.73 6.47 22.35
CA ALA A 37 -27.00 6.13 21.73
C ALA A 37 -27.37 4.65 21.91
N ILE A 38 -26.38 3.75 21.86
CA ILE A 38 -26.57 2.31 22.10
C ILE A 38 -26.91 2.06 23.59
N ASP A 39 -26.14 2.65 24.51
CA ASP A 39 -26.31 2.46 25.96
C ASP A 39 -27.63 3.06 26.45
N SER A 40 -27.96 4.27 26.01
CA SER A 40 -29.23 4.94 26.36
C SER A 40 -30.44 4.41 25.56
N LYS A 41 -30.19 3.63 24.50
CA LYS A 41 -31.19 3.16 23.52
C LYS A 41 -32.02 4.29 22.89
N LYS A 42 -31.47 5.50 22.83
CA LYS A 42 -32.13 6.71 22.27
C LYS A 42 -31.45 7.14 20.98
N ASN A 43 -32.19 7.82 20.12
CA ASN A 43 -31.68 8.45 18.89
C ASN A 43 -30.97 7.51 17.89
N LEU A 44 -31.08 6.18 18.05
CA LEU A 44 -30.51 5.17 17.13
C LEU A 44 -30.86 5.41 15.65
N HIS A 45 -32.03 5.99 15.38
CA HIS A 45 -32.46 6.34 14.03
C HIS A 45 -31.61 7.42 13.36
N VAL A 46 -31.11 8.40 14.13
CA VAL A 46 -30.23 9.46 13.62
C VAL A 46 -28.87 8.88 13.26
N TRP A 47 -28.33 8.03 14.13
CA TRP A 47 -27.05 7.35 13.89
C TRP A 47 -27.13 6.34 12.74
N ALA A 48 -28.32 5.78 12.47
CA ALA A 48 -28.53 4.89 11.34
C ALA A 48 -28.49 5.61 9.98
N GLU A 49 -28.72 6.93 9.93
CA GLU A 49 -28.65 7.73 8.70
C GLU A 49 -27.21 8.04 8.29
N LEU A 50 -26.27 8.01 9.24
CA LEU A 50 -24.84 8.22 8.99
C LEU A 50 -24.21 6.96 8.41
N ASP A 51 -23.38 7.10 7.38
CA ASP A 51 -22.60 5.98 6.85
C ASP A 51 -21.39 5.70 7.75
N PRO A 52 -21.31 4.55 8.44
CA PRO A 52 -20.18 4.25 9.31
C PRO A 52 -18.83 4.25 8.56
N LEU A 53 -18.80 3.98 7.25
CA LEU A 53 -17.58 4.03 6.46
C LEU A 53 -17.02 5.45 6.28
N ASP A 54 -17.86 6.48 6.37
CA ASP A 54 -17.43 7.88 6.27
C ASP A 54 -17.00 8.44 7.62
N TYR A 55 -17.67 8.02 8.70
CA TYR A 55 -17.49 8.62 10.03
C TYR A 55 -16.58 7.82 10.98
N LEU A 56 -16.28 6.54 10.69
CA LEU A 56 -15.32 5.79 11.50
C LEU A 56 -13.91 6.40 11.36
N PRO A 57 -13.18 6.59 12.48
CA PRO A 57 -11.80 7.08 12.44
C PRO A 57 -10.90 6.12 11.67
N HIS A 58 -9.80 6.66 11.15
CA HIS A 58 -8.74 5.90 10.48
C HIS A 58 -7.52 5.88 11.41
N PRO A 59 -7.34 4.83 12.22
CA PRO A 59 -6.22 4.77 13.13
C PRO A 59 -4.91 4.55 12.39
N GLU A 60 -3.85 5.19 12.87
CA GLU A 60 -2.51 5.00 12.32
C GLU A 60 -1.85 3.74 12.91
N GLY A 61 -1.23 2.94 12.03
CA GLY A 61 -0.38 1.83 12.41
C GLY A 61 0.89 2.30 13.15
N LYS A 62 1.37 1.48 14.09
CA LYS A 62 2.61 1.77 14.86
C LYS A 62 3.75 0.82 14.50
N SER A 63 3.48 -0.20 13.70
CA SER A 63 4.46 -1.16 13.23
C SER A 63 5.57 -0.47 12.44
N GLY A 64 6.75 -1.06 12.52
CA GLY A 64 7.91 -0.56 11.79
C GLY A 64 8.46 0.78 12.27
N PHE A 65 7.88 1.49 13.25
CA PHE A 65 8.32 2.83 13.64
C PHE A 65 9.79 2.91 14.08
N ALA A 66 10.25 1.97 14.92
CA ALA A 66 11.64 1.91 15.37
C ALA A 66 12.61 1.62 14.20
N LYS A 67 12.24 0.69 13.32
CA LYS A 67 13.01 0.38 12.11
C LYS A 67 13.02 1.56 11.12
N ALA A 68 11.88 2.23 10.92
CA ALA A 68 11.77 3.43 10.09
C ALA A 68 12.67 4.56 10.61
N ARG A 69 12.71 4.77 11.93
CA ARG A 69 13.60 5.74 12.56
C ARG A 69 15.07 5.38 12.34
N MET A 70 15.44 4.11 12.51
CA MET A 70 16.79 3.62 12.24
C MET A 70 17.18 3.86 10.77
N VAL A 71 16.33 3.47 9.82
CA VAL A 71 16.53 3.70 8.38
C VAL A 71 16.76 5.19 8.11
N ARG A 72 15.93 6.08 8.67
CA ARG A 72 16.08 7.54 8.52
C ARG A 72 17.43 8.04 9.04
N VAL A 73 17.87 7.59 10.21
CA VAL A 73 19.17 7.97 10.79
C VAL A 73 20.32 7.46 9.91
N LEU A 74 20.26 6.21 9.46
CA LEU A 74 21.27 5.62 8.59
C LEU A 74 21.35 6.33 7.23
N THR A 75 20.22 6.80 6.67
CA THR A 75 20.21 7.62 5.46
C THR A 75 20.95 8.94 5.66
N VAL A 76 20.76 9.62 6.80
CA VAL A 76 21.48 10.85 7.12
C VAL A 76 22.97 10.59 7.26
N ILE A 77 23.36 9.56 8.02
CA ILE A 77 24.76 9.16 8.20
C ILE A 77 25.40 8.86 6.83
N ARG A 78 24.74 8.05 6.01
CA ARG A 78 25.19 7.71 4.66
C ARG A 78 25.42 8.96 3.81
N ASN A 79 24.50 9.91 3.84
CA ASN A 79 24.60 11.12 3.02
C ASN A 79 25.77 12.01 3.44
N VAL A 80 26.08 12.09 4.73
CA VAL A 80 27.25 12.82 5.22
C VAL A 80 28.54 12.05 4.91
N LEU A 81 28.53 10.73 5.11
CA LEU A 81 29.71 9.87 4.93
C LEU A 81 30.21 9.82 3.48
N VAL A 82 29.35 10.09 2.48
CA VAL A 82 29.75 10.24 1.06
C VAL A 82 30.83 11.32 0.88
N PHE A 83 30.87 12.34 1.74
CA PHE A 83 31.88 13.40 1.67
C PHE A 83 33.15 13.10 2.46
N ALA A 84 33.15 12.07 3.30
CA ALA A 84 34.29 11.74 4.16
C ALA A 84 35.57 11.41 3.38
N PRO A 85 35.56 10.68 2.25
CA PRO A 85 36.77 10.43 1.48
C PRO A 85 37.41 11.71 0.94
N VAL A 86 36.56 12.64 0.46
CA VAL A 86 37.04 13.94 -0.02
C VAL A 86 37.66 14.74 1.13
N ALA A 87 37.01 14.80 2.29
CA ALA A 87 37.57 15.48 3.45
C ALA A 87 38.90 14.86 3.91
N LEU A 88 39.01 13.53 3.89
CA LEU A 88 40.23 12.82 4.28
C LEU A 88 41.39 13.12 3.33
N THR A 89 41.17 13.07 2.01
CA THR A 89 42.21 13.38 1.03
C THR A 89 42.72 14.82 1.18
N TRP A 90 41.86 15.81 1.39
CA TRP A 90 42.28 17.19 1.64
C TRP A 90 43.08 17.34 2.94
N ALA A 91 42.65 16.66 4.01
CA ALA A 91 43.39 16.64 5.27
C ALA A 91 44.79 16.01 5.09
N ALA A 92 44.87 14.89 4.35
CA ALA A 92 46.12 14.22 4.06
C ALA A 92 47.07 15.06 3.20
N VAL A 93 46.56 15.73 2.17
CA VAL A 93 47.36 16.65 1.34
C VAL A 93 47.90 17.79 2.19
N SER A 94 47.10 18.34 3.10
CA SER A 94 47.54 19.40 4.03
C SER A 94 48.65 18.93 4.97
N ALA A 95 48.49 17.74 5.56
CA ALA A 95 49.50 17.12 6.42
C ALA A 95 50.80 16.83 5.65
N ALA A 96 50.70 16.25 4.45
CA ALA A 96 51.82 15.95 3.58
C ALA A 96 52.56 17.21 3.12
N THR A 97 51.83 18.27 2.75
CA THR A 97 52.42 19.57 2.37
C THR A 97 53.19 20.18 3.54
N THR A 98 52.60 20.16 4.74
CA THR A 98 53.24 20.68 5.95
C THR A 98 54.49 19.88 6.30
N GLY A 99 54.43 18.55 6.21
CA GLY A 99 55.58 17.67 6.44
C GLY A 99 56.69 17.90 5.40
N PHE A 100 56.32 18.09 4.13
CA PHE A 100 57.28 18.31 3.05
C PHE A 100 58.02 19.64 3.19
N SER A 101 57.33 20.72 3.61
CA SER A 101 57.98 22.00 3.90
C SER A 101 59.02 21.88 5.01
N LYS A 102 58.76 21.08 6.04
CA LYS A 102 59.75 20.78 7.10
C LYS A 102 60.93 19.95 6.56
N TYR A 103 60.64 18.93 5.76
CA TYR A 103 61.66 18.09 5.12
C TYR A 103 62.63 18.90 4.24
N ILE A 104 62.12 19.86 3.46
CA ILE A 104 62.95 20.77 2.65
C ILE A 104 63.83 21.65 3.53
N ALA A 105 63.25 22.21 4.60
CA ALA A 105 63.98 23.08 5.51
C ALA A 105 65.16 22.38 6.20
N GLU A 106 65.03 21.07 6.47
CA GLU A 106 66.06 20.27 7.13
C GLU A 106 67.13 19.72 6.17
N ASN A 107 66.76 19.39 4.92
CA ASN A 107 67.66 18.67 3.99
C ASN A 107 68.24 19.54 2.84
N GLY A 108 67.82 20.80 2.71
CA GLY A 108 68.47 21.76 1.82
C GLY A 108 68.33 21.43 0.32
N ALA A 109 69.43 21.11 -0.36
CA ALA A 109 69.47 20.96 -1.83
C ALA A 109 69.21 19.53 -2.34
N ASP A 110 69.26 18.51 -1.47
CA ASP A 110 69.08 17.10 -1.81
C ASP A 110 67.64 16.64 -1.53
N VAL A 111 66.66 17.34 -2.10
CA VAL A 111 65.24 17.11 -1.83
C VAL A 111 64.66 16.12 -2.85
N VAL A 112 64.03 15.07 -2.34
CA VAL A 112 63.25 14.12 -3.15
C VAL A 112 61.94 14.74 -3.65
N ASN A 113 61.30 14.10 -4.64
CA ASN A 113 60.00 14.54 -5.13
C ASN A 113 58.92 14.49 -4.03
N PHE A 114 57.96 15.41 -4.05
CA PHE A 114 56.84 15.44 -3.12
C PHE A 114 56.09 14.11 -3.00
N LEU A 115 55.85 13.40 -4.11
CA LEU A 115 55.14 12.12 -4.09
C LEU A 115 55.96 11.02 -3.41
N ASP A 116 57.28 11.02 -3.61
CA ASP A 116 58.17 10.09 -2.93
C ASP A 116 58.23 10.39 -1.42
N PHE A 117 58.27 11.67 -1.05
CA PHE A 117 58.09 12.10 0.35
C PHE A 117 56.74 11.64 0.92
N TRP A 118 55.63 11.85 0.21
CA TRP A 118 54.31 11.47 0.70
C TRP A 118 54.13 9.96 0.81
N GLN A 119 54.83 9.19 -0.03
CA GLN A 119 54.86 7.75 0.05
C GLN A 119 55.70 7.24 1.22
N ASN A 120 56.87 7.83 1.48
CA ASN A 120 57.85 7.29 2.42
C ASN A 120 57.85 7.96 3.81
N GLY A 121 57.40 9.20 3.90
CA GLY A 121 57.22 9.99 5.12
C GLY A 121 58.51 10.45 5.81
N TYR A 122 59.64 9.76 5.60
CA TYR A 122 60.98 10.11 6.08
C TYR A 122 61.02 10.49 7.57
N GLU A 123 60.26 9.77 8.40
CA GLU A 123 60.10 9.99 9.86
C GLU A 123 59.47 11.32 10.29
N ILE A 124 59.18 12.22 9.34
CA ILE A 124 58.53 13.53 9.57
C ILE A 124 57.01 13.43 9.44
N LEU A 125 56.53 12.62 8.48
CA LEU A 125 55.10 12.40 8.25
C LEU A 125 54.64 11.11 8.95
N ALA A 126 53.60 11.22 9.77
CA ALA A 126 53.03 10.06 10.45
C ALA A 126 52.44 9.04 9.44
N GLU A 127 52.46 7.76 9.82
CA GLU A 127 52.12 6.65 8.93
C GLU A 127 50.68 6.73 8.41
N GLU A 128 49.76 7.28 9.20
CA GLU A 128 48.34 7.43 8.85
C GLU A 128 48.14 8.37 7.66
N TRP A 129 49.04 9.35 7.48
CA TRP A 129 48.95 10.36 6.43
C TRP A 129 49.68 10.00 5.15
N ARG A 130 50.40 8.87 5.14
CA ARG A 130 51.08 8.37 3.92
C ARG A 130 50.05 8.05 2.85
N ILE A 131 50.38 8.37 1.60
CA ILE A 131 49.43 8.27 0.47
C ILE A 131 48.77 6.89 0.36
N GLY A 132 49.53 5.81 0.61
CA GLY A 132 49.02 4.44 0.56
C GLY A 132 48.00 4.12 1.67
N ASN A 133 48.18 4.65 2.89
CA ASN A 133 47.25 4.41 3.98
C ASN A 133 45.97 5.23 3.82
N VAL A 134 46.10 6.47 3.38
CA VAL A 134 44.96 7.35 3.04
C VAL A 134 44.10 6.70 1.95
N ALA A 135 44.72 6.21 0.87
CA ALA A 135 44.02 5.53 -0.21
C ALA A 135 43.28 4.25 0.25
N ARG A 136 43.87 3.47 1.16
CA ARG A 136 43.20 2.31 1.77
C ARG A 136 42.01 2.72 2.62
N LEU A 137 42.15 3.78 3.42
CA LEU A 137 41.09 4.28 4.28
C LEU A 137 39.92 4.82 3.45
N ASP A 138 40.20 5.58 2.39
CA ASP A 138 39.18 6.05 1.44
C ASP A 138 38.44 4.90 0.77
N PHE A 139 39.17 3.90 0.29
CA PHE A 139 38.57 2.69 -0.30
C PHE A 139 37.63 2.00 0.70
N LEU A 140 38.05 1.86 1.96
CA LEU A 140 37.23 1.27 3.00
C LEU A 140 35.99 2.11 3.31
N ILE A 141 36.11 3.44 3.40
CA ILE A 141 34.95 4.33 3.60
C ILE A 141 33.96 4.18 2.45
N VAL A 142 34.42 4.20 1.20
CA VAL A 142 33.56 4.04 0.03
C VAL A 142 32.83 2.69 0.06
N MET A 143 33.54 1.60 0.40
CA MET A 143 32.92 0.28 0.56
C MET A 143 31.83 0.28 1.64
N ILE A 144 32.07 0.93 2.78
CA ILE A 144 31.08 1.09 3.85
C ILE A 144 29.86 1.89 3.37
N VAL A 145 30.06 2.98 2.63
CA VAL A 145 28.98 3.81 2.07
C VAL A 145 28.11 2.98 1.11
N ILE A 146 28.72 2.16 0.26
CA ILE A 146 27.99 1.27 -0.66
C ILE A 146 27.18 0.25 0.12
N ALA A 147 27.79 -0.45 1.08
CA ALA A 147 27.11 -1.43 1.93
C ALA A 147 25.94 -0.80 2.70
N LEU A 148 26.14 0.39 3.25
CA LEU A 148 25.12 1.15 3.96
C LEU A 148 23.97 1.57 3.04
N THR A 149 24.28 1.96 1.79
CA THR A 149 23.26 2.30 0.78
C THR A 149 22.36 1.11 0.46
N LEU A 150 22.95 -0.09 0.27
CA LEU A 150 22.19 -1.31 0.03
C LEU A 150 21.34 -1.70 1.25
N TYR A 151 21.92 -1.62 2.44
CA TYR A 151 21.21 -1.93 3.69
C TYR A 151 20.01 -0.99 3.91
N VAL A 152 20.19 0.32 3.76
CA VAL A 152 19.11 1.31 3.88
C VAL A 152 17.99 1.05 2.88
N SER A 153 18.34 0.70 1.64
CA SER A 153 17.35 0.35 0.61
C SER A 153 16.52 -0.88 0.99
N GLN A 154 17.17 -1.98 1.39
CA GLN A 154 16.47 -3.21 1.78
C GLN A 154 15.64 -3.04 3.05
N ALA A 155 16.20 -2.37 4.06
CA ALA A 155 15.52 -2.09 5.32
C ALA A 155 14.32 -1.16 5.12
N GLY A 156 14.42 -0.18 4.21
CA GLY A 156 13.32 0.69 3.80
C GLY A 156 12.14 -0.12 3.25
N HIS A 157 12.36 -0.98 2.25
CA HIS A 157 11.32 -1.85 1.70
C HIS A 157 10.66 -2.74 2.76
N THR A 158 11.44 -3.25 3.71
CA THR A 158 10.89 -4.08 4.80
C THR A 158 9.99 -3.28 5.73
N VAL A 159 10.34 -2.02 6.01
CA VAL A 159 9.51 -1.12 6.82
C VAL A 159 8.21 -0.80 6.10
N ASP A 160 8.27 -0.52 4.80
CA ASP A 160 7.09 -0.18 4.01
C ASP A 160 6.13 -1.38 3.93
N ALA A 161 6.64 -2.58 3.68
CA ALA A 161 5.84 -3.81 3.66
C ALA A 161 5.18 -4.12 5.01
N LEU A 162 5.87 -3.85 6.13
CA LEU A 162 5.30 -4.04 7.47
C LEU A 162 4.16 -3.04 7.75
N ARG A 163 4.33 -1.79 7.29
CA ARG A 163 3.32 -0.74 7.46
C ARG A 163 2.09 -1.02 6.61
N GLU A 164 2.28 -1.37 5.35
CA GLU A 164 1.19 -1.71 4.44
C GLU A 164 0.37 -2.90 4.96
N ALA A 165 1.04 -3.93 5.49
CA ALA A 165 0.35 -5.08 6.08
C ALA A 165 -0.47 -4.73 7.33
N GLU A 166 0.03 -3.81 8.17
CA GLU A 166 -0.72 -3.33 9.33
C GLU A 166 -1.87 -2.42 8.94
N GLU A 167 -1.67 -1.49 8.00
CA GLU A 167 -2.71 -0.62 7.44
C GLU A 167 -3.85 -1.46 6.84
N ASP A 168 -3.52 -2.48 6.05
CA ASP A 168 -4.48 -3.44 5.52
C ASP A 168 -5.29 -4.16 6.62
N GLU A 169 -4.64 -4.55 7.72
CA GLU A 169 -5.31 -5.20 8.84
C GLU A 169 -6.24 -4.24 9.59
N ILE A 170 -5.78 -3.01 9.80
CA ILE A 170 -6.57 -1.93 10.41
C ILE A 170 -7.81 -1.64 9.57
N ASP A 171 -7.65 -1.46 8.27
CA ASP A 171 -8.75 -1.17 7.34
C ASP A 171 -9.75 -2.31 7.27
N ARG A 172 -9.28 -3.58 7.29
CA ARG A 172 -10.18 -4.74 7.38
C ARG A 172 -11.00 -4.73 8.66
N GLN A 173 -10.38 -4.46 9.82
CA GLN A 173 -11.09 -4.38 11.10
C GLN A 173 -12.09 -3.22 11.12
N ARG A 174 -11.70 -2.07 10.58
CA ARG A 174 -12.54 -0.87 10.44
C ARG A 174 -13.76 -1.14 9.54
N ILE A 175 -13.57 -1.71 8.34
CA ILE A 175 -14.66 -2.05 7.42
C ILE A 175 -15.58 -3.10 8.03
N ALA A 176 -15.03 -4.11 8.73
CA ALA A 176 -15.83 -5.11 9.41
C ALA A 176 -16.72 -4.49 10.51
N LEU A 177 -16.16 -3.55 11.30
CA LEU A 177 -16.91 -2.80 12.29
C LEU A 177 -18.00 -1.92 11.64
N ALA A 178 -17.66 -1.23 10.55
CA ALA A 178 -18.59 -0.39 9.79
C ALA A 178 -19.81 -1.19 9.30
N LEU A 179 -19.55 -2.35 8.69
CA LEU A 179 -20.60 -3.26 8.21
C LEU A 179 -21.48 -3.78 9.34
N GLU A 180 -20.89 -4.03 10.51
CA GLU A 180 -21.65 -4.47 11.68
C GLU A 180 -22.53 -3.35 12.25
N ILE A 181 -22.00 -2.13 12.38
CA ILE A 181 -22.77 -0.94 12.77
C ILE A 181 -23.93 -0.76 11.78
N HIS A 182 -23.65 -0.75 10.48
CA HIS A 182 -24.65 -0.56 9.45
C HIS A 182 -25.72 -1.65 9.50
N ALA A 183 -25.35 -2.92 9.61
CA ALA A 183 -26.30 -4.03 9.69
C ALA A 183 -27.21 -3.96 10.92
N GLN A 184 -26.68 -3.57 12.09
CA GLN A 184 -27.47 -3.51 13.32
C GLN A 184 -28.35 -2.25 13.42
N LEU A 185 -27.92 -1.13 12.85
CA LEU A 185 -28.68 0.12 12.86
C LEU A 185 -29.64 0.25 11.68
N HIS A 186 -29.49 -0.54 10.61
CA HIS A 186 -30.35 -0.50 9.44
C HIS A 186 -31.84 -0.59 9.78
N ASP A 187 -32.22 -1.52 10.66
CA ASP A 187 -33.61 -1.73 11.09
C ASP A 187 -34.13 -0.63 12.04
N LYS A 188 -33.25 0.26 12.50
CA LYS A 188 -33.58 1.39 13.38
C LYS A 188 -33.78 2.68 12.62
N LYS A 189 -33.57 2.71 11.29
CA LYS A 189 -33.90 3.86 10.44
C LYS A 189 -35.38 4.20 10.61
N LYS A 190 -35.70 5.45 10.91
CA LYS A 190 -37.09 5.91 10.90
C LYS A 190 -37.60 5.80 9.46
N ILE A 191 -38.64 5.01 9.28
CA ILE A 191 -39.39 5.00 8.02
C ILE A 191 -40.19 6.30 7.99
N THR A 192 -39.58 7.36 7.44
CA THR A 192 -40.27 8.62 7.18
C THR A 192 -41.05 8.51 5.86
N ALA A 193 -42.18 9.22 5.74
CA ALA A 193 -43.00 9.19 4.53
C ALA A 193 -42.20 9.55 3.27
N VAL A 194 -41.16 10.37 3.40
CA VAL A 194 -40.23 10.74 2.32
C VAL A 194 -39.38 9.53 1.87
N ASN A 195 -38.81 8.78 2.81
CA ASN A 195 -38.00 7.59 2.49
C ASN A 195 -38.86 6.43 1.94
N LEU A 196 -40.08 6.29 2.46
CA LEU A 196 -41.07 5.32 1.97
C LEU A 196 -41.52 5.68 0.54
N ASN A 197 -41.83 6.95 0.25
CA ASN A 197 -42.18 7.39 -1.09
C ASN A 197 -41.02 7.25 -2.10
N ALA A 198 -39.79 7.55 -1.70
CA ALA A 198 -38.62 7.42 -2.58
C ALA A 198 -38.31 5.94 -2.90
N SER A 199 -38.33 5.07 -1.88
CA SER A 199 -38.14 3.63 -2.08
C SER A 199 -39.29 2.99 -2.88
N LEU A 200 -40.54 3.41 -2.62
CA LEU A 200 -41.72 2.96 -3.36
C LEU A 200 -41.67 3.44 -4.82
N ALA A 201 -41.30 4.70 -5.07
CA ALA A 201 -41.14 5.22 -6.42
C ALA A 201 -40.02 4.49 -7.19
N GLY A 202 -38.89 4.20 -6.54
CA GLY A 202 -37.81 3.40 -7.11
C GLY A 202 -38.23 1.95 -7.40
N ALA A 203 -38.99 1.33 -6.50
CA ALA A 203 -39.53 -0.01 -6.69
C ALA A 203 -40.57 -0.06 -7.83
N ILE A 204 -41.47 0.92 -7.90
CA ILE A 204 -42.45 1.09 -8.99
C ILE A 204 -41.72 1.28 -10.31
N SER A 205 -40.71 2.15 -10.37
CA SER A 205 -39.91 2.36 -11.58
C SER A 205 -39.25 1.07 -12.06
N ARG A 206 -38.63 0.30 -11.15
CA ARG A 206 -38.03 -1.00 -11.48
C ARG A 206 -39.07 -2.02 -11.95
N LEU A 207 -40.26 -2.04 -11.35
CA LEU A 207 -41.38 -2.88 -11.78
C LEU A 207 -41.89 -2.49 -13.16
N VAL A 208 -42.02 -1.20 -13.43
CA VAL A 208 -42.43 -0.66 -14.74
C VAL A 208 -41.39 -1.00 -15.81
N SER A 209 -40.10 -0.81 -15.52
CA SER A 209 -39.03 -1.20 -16.45
C SER A 209 -38.98 -2.71 -16.68
N ALA A 210 -39.15 -3.52 -15.64
CA ALA A 210 -39.23 -4.98 -15.78
C ALA A 210 -40.46 -5.39 -16.63
N THR A 211 -41.59 -4.71 -16.47
CA THR A 211 -42.81 -4.95 -17.26
C THR A 211 -42.60 -4.57 -18.72
N HIS A 212 -41.95 -3.43 -19.00
CA HIS A 212 -41.58 -3.05 -20.37
C HIS A 212 -40.63 -4.06 -21.01
N ASN A 213 -39.63 -4.53 -20.27
CA ASN A 213 -38.71 -5.56 -20.76
C ASN A 213 -39.43 -6.89 -21.03
N LEU A 214 -40.41 -7.28 -20.20
CA LEU A 214 -41.25 -8.45 -20.42
C LEU A 214 -42.16 -8.28 -21.66
N GLU A 215 -42.73 -7.10 -21.86
CA GLU A 215 -43.55 -6.78 -23.02
C GLU A 215 -42.72 -6.83 -24.31
N ASP A 216 -41.49 -6.29 -24.29
CA ASP A 216 -40.57 -6.37 -25.42
C ASP A 216 -40.12 -7.81 -25.70
N ALA A 217 -39.80 -8.58 -24.65
CA ALA A 217 -39.50 -10.00 -24.77
C ALA A 217 -40.69 -10.80 -25.35
N SER A 218 -41.92 -10.48 -24.92
CA SER A 218 -43.15 -11.06 -25.43
C SER A 218 -43.37 -10.75 -26.91
N LYS A 219 -43.16 -9.50 -27.34
CA LYS A 219 -43.22 -9.11 -28.76
C LYS A 219 -42.16 -9.80 -29.62
N VAL A 220 -40.95 -9.97 -29.08
CA VAL A 220 -39.89 -10.72 -29.75
C VAL A 220 -40.28 -12.19 -29.86
N MET A 221 -40.86 -12.78 -28.81
CA MET A 221 -41.42 -14.14 -28.84
C MET A 221 -42.58 -14.27 -29.83
N GLU A 222 -43.49 -13.30 -29.93
CA GLU A 222 -44.61 -13.32 -30.90
C GLU A 222 -44.08 -13.26 -32.33
N LYS A 223 -43.08 -12.39 -32.59
CA LYS A 223 -42.41 -12.32 -33.90
C LYS A 223 -41.66 -13.61 -34.22
N ALA A 224 -40.98 -14.21 -33.24
CA ALA A 224 -40.31 -15.50 -33.40
C ALA A 224 -41.33 -16.63 -33.66
N SER A 225 -42.46 -16.62 -32.94
CA SER A 225 -43.58 -17.54 -33.12
C SER A 225 -44.21 -17.43 -34.51
N ARG A 226 -44.45 -16.21 -35.01
CA ARG A 226 -44.93 -15.99 -36.39
C ARG A 226 -43.94 -16.44 -37.46
N LYS A 227 -42.64 -16.44 -37.15
CA LYS A 227 -41.57 -16.89 -38.05
C LYS A 227 -41.29 -18.40 -37.96
N LEU A 228 -41.92 -19.11 -37.03
CA LEU A 228 -41.90 -20.58 -37.04
C LEU A 228 -42.79 -21.07 -38.18
N PRO A 229 -42.26 -21.82 -39.17
CA PRO A 229 -43.08 -22.37 -40.23
C PRO A 229 -44.09 -23.37 -39.64
N LYS A 230 -45.33 -23.32 -40.13
CA LYS A 230 -46.35 -24.37 -39.89
C LYS A 230 -45.71 -25.71 -40.24
N ALA A 231 -45.54 -26.58 -39.26
CA ALA A 231 -45.06 -27.93 -39.49
C ALA A 231 -46.04 -28.65 -40.45
N GLN A 232 -45.62 -28.86 -41.70
CA GLN A 232 -46.14 -29.91 -42.56
C GLN A 232 -45.09 -30.33 -43.61
N THR A 233 -44.50 -31.49 -43.33
CA THR A 233 -44.11 -32.56 -44.26
C THR A 233 -43.20 -32.23 -45.46
N SER A 234 -41.91 -32.56 -45.35
CA SER A 234 -41.16 -33.30 -46.37
C SER A 234 -39.82 -33.79 -45.82
N SER A 235 -39.41 -34.94 -46.36
CA SER A 235 -38.44 -35.93 -45.91
C SER A 235 -36.95 -35.55 -46.00
N SER A 236 -36.17 -36.16 -45.10
CA SER A 236 -34.81 -36.69 -45.28
C SER A 236 -33.66 -35.75 -45.70
N SER A 237 -32.84 -35.35 -44.74
CA SER A 237 -31.39 -35.60 -44.79
C SER A 237 -30.79 -35.54 -43.39
N SER A 238 -29.85 -36.44 -43.15
CA SER A 238 -29.35 -36.97 -41.88
C SER A 238 -28.48 -35.99 -41.09
N PHE A 239 -28.82 -35.82 -39.81
CA PHE A 239 -28.12 -35.01 -38.79
C PHE A 239 -26.78 -35.62 -38.31
N LEU A 240 -26.30 -36.69 -38.94
CA LEU A 240 -25.13 -37.46 -38.48
C LEU A 240 -23.84 -37.17 -39.25
N ASP A 241 -23.86 -36.31 -40.27
CA ASP A 241 -22.68 -36.06 -41.12
C ASP A 241 -21.86 -34.82 -40.75
N SER A 242 -22.30 -33.99 -39.79
CA SER A 242 -21.58 -32.75 -39.43
C SER A 242 -20.62 -32.87 -38.25
N PHE A 243 -20.45 -34.05 -37.67
CA PHE A 243 -19.46 -34.30 -36.60
C PHE A 243 -18.24 -35.03 -37.16
N THR A 244 -17.55 -34.43 -38.13
CA THR A 244 -16.18 -34.82 -38.46
C THR A 244 -15.22 -33.91 -37.70
N PHE A 245 -14.64 -34.46 -36.64
CA PHE A 245 -13.59 -33.88 -35.82
C PHE A 245 -12.26 -33.95 -36.59
N SER A 246 -11.85 -32.85 -37.21
CA SER A 246 -10.48 -32.67 -37.71
C SER A 246 -9.72 -31.78 -36.75
N GLU A 247 -8.81 -32.42 -36.02
CA GLU A 247 -7.88 -31.87 -35.05
C GLU A 247 -6.81 -31.02 -35.75
N THR A 248 -6.81 -29.70 -35.52
CA THR A 248 -5.66 -28.84 -35.80
C THR A 248 -5.45 -27.92 -34.61
N PHE A 249 -4.43 -28.24 -33.80
CA PHE A 249 -3.92 -27.39 -32.75
C PHE A 249 -3.29 -26.13 -33.37
N ASP A 250 -3.93 -24.97 -33.19
CA ASP A 250 -3.37 -23.67 -33.50
C ASP A 250 -2.76 -23.07 -32.22
N GLU A 251 -1.45 -22.77 -32.26
CA GLU A 251 -0.66 -22.24 -31.16
C GLU A 251 -1.20 -20.90 -30.60
N PRO A 252 -1.00 -20.60 -29.30
CA PRO A 252 -1.49 -19.37 -28.68
C PRO A 252 -0.69 -18.14 -29.14
N LYS A 253 -1.38 -17.16 -29.75
CA LYS A 253 -0.83 -15.84 -30.08
C LYS A 253 -0.41 -15.07 -28.81
N PRO A 254 0.79 -14.43 -28.78
CA PRO A 254 1.25 -13.67 -27.62
C PRO A 254 0.44 -12.38 -27.42
N ARG A 255 -0.04 -12.19 -26.19
CA ARG A 255 -0.72 -10.97 -25.72
C ARG A 255 0.25 -9.79 -25.71
N ARG A 256 -0.03 -8.75 -26.52
CA ARG A 256 0.63 -7.44 -26.40
C ARG A 256 0.28 -6.80 -25.05
N SER A 257 1.30 -6.59 -24.24
CA SER A 257 1.29 -5.76 -23.04
C SER A 257 0.95 -4.32 -23.42
N ARG A 258 -0.06 -3.75 -22.77
CA ARG A 258 -0.36 -2.31 -22.83
C ARG A 258 0.12 -1.71 -21.51
N ARG A 259 1.26 -1.03 -21.54
CA ARG A 259 1.79 -0.18 -20.47
C ARG A 259 2.24 1.15 -21.09
N ALA A 260 2.01 2.20 -20.30
CA ALA A 260 2.29 3.63 -20.52
C ALA A 260 1.37 4.32 -21.54
#